data_AF-A0A1T4KZ00-F1
#
_entry.id   AF-A0A1T4KZ00-F1
#
_cell.length_a   1.000
_cell.length_b   1.000
_cell.length_c   1.000
_cell.angle_alpha   90.00
_cell.angle_beta   90.00
_cell.angle_gamma   90.00
#
_symmetry.space_group_name_H-M   'P 1'
#
loop_
_entity.id
_entity.type
_entity.pdbx_description
1 polymer ?
#
loop_
_entity_poly.entity_id
_entity_poly.type
_entity_poly.pdbx_seq_one_letter_code
_entity_poly.pdbx_strand_id
1 'polypeptide(L)'
;MKISSNQSLRLLQTKNDLQRSKREVNNFKQSLQKAEQVMQSEKERETKLREVSKKFSALFVGLMLKEMRKTIPKSGYLNGGLKEDIFRERLDQKYAQEISRSQQLDMAEVLYKQLNQKIE
;
A
#
# COMPACT_ATOMS: atom_id res chain seq x y z
N MET A 1 28.19 -9.78 -22.34
CA MET A 1 27.61 -10.61 -21.26
C MET A 1 27.02 -9.86 -20.05
N LYS A 2 27.10 -8.51 -19.92
CA LYS A 2 26.58 -7.78 -18.73
C LYS A 2 25.11 -7.31 -18.80
N ILE A 3 24.48 -7.39 -19.98
CA ILE A 3 23.10 -6.89 -20.20
C ILE A 3 22.05 -7.90 -19.71
N SER A 4 22.29 -9.20 -19.92
CA SER A 4 21.39 -10.29 -19.50
C SER A 4 21.27 -10.44 -17.97
N SER A 5 22.39 -10.30 -17.24
CA SER A 5 22.43 -10.44 -15.77
C SER A 5 21.61 -9.37 -15.03
N ASN A 6 21.54 -8.14 -15.56
CA ASN A 6 20.71 -7.08 -14.99
C ASN A 6 19.20 -7.28 -15.25
N GLN A 7 18.84 -7.93 -16.36
CA GLN A 7 17.44 -8.24 -16.66
C GLN A 7 16.91 -9.35 -15.74
N SER A 8 17.69 -10.40 -15.51
CA SER A 8 17.31 -11.47 -14.58
C SER A 8 17.20 -11.00 -13.12
N LEU A 9 18.06 -10.09 -12.69
CA LEU A 9 17.94 -9.45 -11.36
C LEU A 9 16.69 -8.56 -11.24
N ARG A 10 16.36 -7.78 -12.27
CA ARG A 10 15.10 -7.02 -12.31
C ARG A 10 13.89 -7.94 -12.26
N LEU A 11 13.88 -9.03 -13.02
CA LEU A 11 12.80 -10.02 -13.04
C LEU A 11 12.62 -10.68 -11.66
N LEU A 12 13.70 -10.94 -10.93
CA LEU A 12 13.64 -11.47 -9.57
C LEU A 12 12.99 -10.48 -8.59
N GLN A 13 13.32 -9.19 -8.72
CA GLN A 13 12.71 -8.11 -7.94
C GLN A 13 11.22 -7.97 -8.26
N THR A 14 10.86 -7.97 -9.55
CA THR A 14 9.44 -7.86 -9.96
C THR A 14 8.62 -9.03 -9.43
N LYS A 15 9.18 -10.25 -9.44
CA LYS A 15 8.52 -11.43 -8.86
C LYS A 15 8.36 -11.31 -7.34
N ASN A 16 9.35 -10.77 -6.63
CA ASN A 16 9.27 -10.52 -5.18
C ASN A 16 8.26 -9.42 -4.84
N ASP A 17 8.19 -8.34 -5.61
CA ASP A 17 7.22 -7.26 -5.41
C ASP A 17 5.79 -7.73 -5.66
N LEU A 18 5.59 -8.53 -6.72
CA LEU A 18 4.30 -9.16 -7.01
C LEU A 18 3.90 -10.16 -5.90
N GLN A 19 4.85 -10.93 -5.38
CA GLN A 19 4.62 -11.80 -4.22
C GLN A 19 4.24 -10.99 -2.98
N ARG A 20 4.91 -9.87 -2.71
CA ARG A 20 4.58 -8.96 -1.61
C ARG A 20 3.19 -8.39 -1.74
N SER A 21 2.85 -7.82 -2.89
CA SER A 21 1.52 -7.27 -3.16
C SER A 21 0.43 -8.32 -3.01
N LYS A 22 0.64 -9.56 -3.51
CA LYS A 22 -0.27 -10.69 -3.27
C LYS A 22 -0.43 -11.03 -1.79
N ARG A 23 0.66 -10.99 -1.00
CA ARG A 23 0.59 -11.20 0.46
C ARG A 23 -0.17 -10.07 1.16
N GLU A 24 0.05 -8.82 0.78
CA GLU A 24 -0.66 -7.67 1.35
C GLU A 24 -2.17 -7.73 1.05
N VAL A 25 -2.55 -8.10 -0.18
CA VAL A 25 -3.95 -8.30 -0.57
C VAL A 25 -4.58 -9.47 0.20
N ASN A 26 -3.86 -10.59 0.35
CA ASN A 26 -4.36 -11.72 1.15
C ASN A 26 -4.51 -11.36 2.63
N ASN A 27 -3.55 -10.61 3.19
CA ASN A 27 -3.62 -10.11 4.57
C ASN A 27 -4.80 -9.15 4.75
N PHE A 28 -5.07 -8.29 3.76
CA PHE A 28 -6.24 -7.42 3.76
C PHE A 28 -7.54 -8.23 3.73
N LYS A 29 -7.67 -9.20 2.82
CA LYS A 29 -8.82 -10.11 2.76
C LYS A 29 -9.04 -10.84 4.09
N GLN A 30 -7.97 -11.33 4.71
CA GLN A 30 -8.03 -12.00 6.00
C GLN A 30 -8.45 -11.03 7.13
N SER A 31 -8.02 -9.77 7.07
CA SER A 31 -8.45 -8.74 8.03
C SER A 31 -9.93 -8.38 7.90
N LEU A 32 -10.47 -8.37 6.68
CA LEU A 32 -11.91 -8.21 6.42
C LEU A 32 -12.72 -9.39 6.96
N GLN A 33 -12.32 -10.63 6.66
CA GLN A 33 -12.99 -11.83 7.16
C GLN A 33 -12.95 -11.93 8.69
N LYS A 34 -11.85 -11.53 9.32
CA LYS A 34 -11.77 -11.44 10.79
C LYS A 34 -12.63 -10.32 11.37
N ALA A 35 -12.80 -9.21 10.64
CA ALA A 35 -13.72 -8.16 11.04
C ALA A 35 -15.19 -8.63 10.96
N GLU A 36 -15.53 -9.49 9.97
CA GLU A 36 -16.84 -10.13 9.83
C GLU A 36 -17.12 -11.19 10.92
N GLN A 37 -16.13 -12.02 11.30
CA GLN A 37 -16.36 -13.12 12.25
C GLN A 37 -16.38 -12.71 13.73
N VAL A 38 -15.79 -11.57 14.10
CA VAL A 38 -15.66 -11.13 15.51
C VAL A 38 -16.73 -10.09 15.89
N MET A 39 -17.84 -10.04 15.14
CA MET A 39 -18.95 -9.11 15.36
C MET A 39 -19.78 -9.51 16.60
N GLN A 40 -19.28 -9.25 17.81
CA GLN A 40 -20.02 -9.45 19.07
C GLN A 40 -20.51 -8.13 19.70
N SER A 41 -19.96 -6.97 19.31
CA SER A 41 -20.49 -5.64 19.68
C SER A 41 -20.31 -4.62 18.54
N GLU A 42 -21.27 -3.69 18.37
CA GLU A 42 -21.23 -2.66 17.32
C GLU A 42 -20.00 -1.75 17.42
N LYS A 43 -19.53 -1.47 18.64
CA LYS A 43 -18.39 -0.60 18.91
C LYS A 43 -17.06 -1.24 18.49
N GLU A 44 -16.90 -2.55 18.68
CA GLU A 44 -15.73 -3.29 18.19
C GLU A 44 -15.74 -3.43 16.66
N ARG A 45 -16.92 -3.52 16.05
CA ARG A 45 -17.07 -3.50 14.59
C ARG A 45 -16.61 -2.16 14.01
N GLU A 46 -17.13 -1.04 14.53
CA GLU A 46 -16.78 0.30 14.06
C GLU A 46 -15.25 0.53 14.14
N THR A 47 -14.65 0.23 15.27
CA THR A 47 -13.21 0.43 15.48
C THR A 47 -12.35 -0.37 14.51
N LYS A 48 -12.67 -1.65 14.28
CA LYS A 48 -11.96 -2.48 13.28
C LYS A 48 -12.18 -1.99 11.85
N LEU A 49 -13.39 -1.60 11.49
CA LEU A 49 -13.70 -1.12 10.14
C LEU A 49 -12.95 0.18 9.83
N ARG A 50 -12.86 1.09 10.82
CA ARG A 50 -12.03 2.30 10.75
C ARG A 50 -10.54 1.97 10.62
N GLU A 51 -10.03 0.99 11.36
CA GLU A 51 -8.63 0.57 11.26
C GLU A 51 -8.30 0.01 9.86
N VAL A 52 -9.16 -0.85 9.32
CA VAL A 52 -9.01 -1.42 7.98
C VAL A 52 -9.08 -0.32 6.92
N SER A 53 -10.00 0.63 7.05
CA SER A 53 -10.12 1.77 6.14
C SER A 53 -8.88 2.67 6.14
N LYS A 54 -8.28 2.90 7.31
CA LYS A 54 -6.98 3.60 7.43
C LYS A 54 -5.86 2.81 6.74
N LYS A 55 -5.75 1.51 6.95
CA LYS A 55 -4.74 0.68 6.28
C LYS A 55 -4.87 0.73 4.76
N PHE A 56 -6.09 0.73 4.25
CA PHE A 56 -6.34 0.86 2.82
C PHE A 56 -5.95 2.25 2.29
N SER A 57 -6.29 3.32 3.01
CA SER A 57 -5.88 4.67 2.64
C SER A 57 -4.36 4.79 2.51
N ALA A 58 -3.59 4.17 3.42
CA ALA A 58 -2.13 4.12 3.31
C ALA A 58 -1.66 3.39 2.03
N LEU A 59 -2.29 2.27 1.66
CA LEU A 59 -1.95 1.58 0.40
C LEU A 59 -2.24 2.46 -0.82
N PHE A 60 -3.39 3.14 -0.82
CA PHE A 60 -3.77 4.03 -1.92
C PHE A 60 -2.81 5.22 -2.08
N VAL A 61 -2.43 5.87 -0.98
CA VAL A 61 -1.44 6.96 -1.01
C VAL A 61 -0.10 6.45 -1.52
N GLY A 62 0.33 5.25 -1.10
CA GLY A 62 1.56 4.63 -1.62
C GLY A 62 1.50 4.40 -3.13
N LEU A 63 0.35 3.96 -3.66
CA LEU A 63 0.15 3.82 -5.11
C LEU A 63 0.20 5.17 -5.82
N MET A 64 -0.48 6.19 -5.28
CA MET A 64 -0.47 7.54 -5.85
C MET A 64 0.96 8.09 -5.94
N LEU A 65 1.71 8.04 -4.83
CA LEU A 65 3.11 8.48 -4.77
C LEU A 65 4.00 7.74 -5.77
N LYS A 66 3.77 6.44 -5.94
CA LYS A 66 4.48 5.61 -6.91
C LYS A 66 4.18 6.02 -8.35
N GLU A 67 2.91 6.20 -8.70
CA GLU A 67 2.52 6.63 -10.06
C GLU A 67 3.01 8.06 -10.36
N MET A 68 2.90 8.99 -9.41
CA MET A 68 3.45 10.34 -9.54
C MET A 68 4.97 10.33 -9.79
N ARG A 69 5.72 9.42 -9.17
CA ARG A 69 7.16 9.31 -9.42
C ARG A 69 7.49 8.74 -10.78
N LYS A 70 6.65 7.87 -11.35
CA LYS A 70 6.86 7.34 -12.70
C LYS A 70 6.77 8.44 -13.76
N THR A 71 6.05 9.53 -13.50
CA THR A 71 5.96 10.66 -14.43
C THR A 71 7.20 11.55 -14.39
N ILE A 72 8.10 11.38 -13.41
CA ILE A 72 9.35 12.14 -13.32
C ILE A 72 10.42 11.45 -14.18
N PRO A 73 10.94 12.10 -15.23
CA PRO A 73 11.98 11.52 -16.07
C PRO A 73 13.27 11.27 -15.26
N LYS A 74 13.82 10.06 -15.35
CA LYS A 74 15.09 9.73 -14.70
C LYS A 74 16.25 10.35 -15.49
N SER A 75 16.98 11.27 -14.88
CA SER A 75 18.21 11.83 -15.47
C SER A 75 19.30 10.76 -15.55
N GLY A 76 19.84 10.51 -16.76
CA GLY A 76 20.71 9.36 -17.05
C GLY A 76 22.10 9.36 -16.42
N TYR A 77 22.48 10.40 -15.69
CA TYR A 77 23.78 10.51 -15.01
C TYR A 77 23.71 10.37 -13.48
N LEU A 78 22.54 10.55 -12.85
CA LEU A 78 22.36 10.58 -11.38
C LEU A 78 21.26 9.62 -10.91
N ASN A 79 21.26 8.42 -11.47
CA ASN A 79 20.37 7.34 -11.09
C ASN A 79 21.09 6.55 -9.99
N GLY A 80 20.79 6.83 -8.71
CA GLY A 80 21.40 6.23 -7.51
C GLY A 80 21.18 4.72 -7.33
N GLY A 81 20.83 4.03 -8.41
CA GLY A 81 20.84 2.59 -8.54
C GLY A 81 19.80 1.89 -7.67
N LEU A 82 20.00 0.58 -7.52
CA LEU A 82 19.06 -0.30 -6.82
C LEU A 82 18.87 0.08 -5.33
N LYS A 83 19.94 0.53 -4.67
CA LYS A 83 19.87 0.89 -3.24
C LYS A 83 18.98 2.11 -3.02
N GLU A 84 19.09 3.10 -3.90
CA GLU A 84 18.23 4.27 -3.87
C GLU A 84 16.77 3.89 -4.16
N ASP A 85 16.51 3.05 -5.16
CA ASP A 85 15.14 2.61 -5.47
C ASP A 85 14.49 1.90 -4.25
N ILE A 86 15.23 1.02 -3.55
CA ILE A 86 14.74 0.35 -2.32
C ILE A 86 14.51 1.35 -1.19
N PHE A 87 15.43 2.30 -0.99
CA PHE A 87 15.29 3.31 0.05
C PHE A 87 14.08 4.21 -0.22
N ARG A 88 13.92 4.66 -1.47
CA ARG A 88 12.77 5.45 -1.91
C ARG A 88 11.46 4.70 -1.70
N GLU A 89 11.38 3.41 -2.04
CA GLU A 89 10.17 2.62 -1.79
C GLU A 89 9.81 2.57 -0.29
N ARG A 90 10.80 2.39 0.59
CA ARG A 90 10.56 2.42 2.05
C ARG A 90 10.17 3.80 2.54
N LEU A 91 10.77 4.85 1.99
CA LEU A 91 10.43 6.23 2.31
C LEU A 91 8.98 6.53 1.92
N ASP A 92 8.56 6.07 0.75
CA ASP A 92 7.19 6.20 0.24
C ASP A 92 6.19 5.49 1.14
N GLN A 93 6.52 4.28 1.60
CA GLN A 93 5.70 3.57 2.58
C GLN A 93 5.55 4.35 3.89
N LYS A 94 6.60 5.03 4.37
CA LYS A 94 6.53 5.87 5.57
C LYS A 94 5.68 7.11 5.36
N TYR A 95 5.86 7.81 4.24
CA TYR A 95 5.00 8.94 3.90
C TYR A 95 3.53 8.51 3.78
N ALA A 96 3.25 7.40 3.11
CA ALA A 96 1.89 6.90 2.99
C ALA A 96 1.25 6.55 4.35
N GLN A 97 2.02 6.00 5.29
CA GLN A 97 1.57 5.75 6.66
C GLN A 97 1.26 7.05 7.41
N GLU A 98 2.13 8.05 7.34
CA GLU A 98 1.93 9.33 8.04
C GLU A 98 0.78 10.14 7.42
N ILE A 99 0.70 10.22 6.09
CA ILE A 99 -0.39 10.89 5.37
C ILE A 99 -1.74 10.20 5.67
N SER A 100 -1.76 8.88 5.78
CA SER A 100 -2.97 8.16 6.16
C SER A 100 -3.40 8.39 7.61
N ARG A 101 -2.46 8.76 8.50
CA ARG A 101 -2.76 9.10 9.90
C ARG A 101 -3.24 10.53 10.06
N SER A 102 -2.73 11.45 9.24
CA SER A 102 -2.95 12.88 9.38
C SER A 102 -4.36 13.36 9.01
N GLN A 103 -5.32 12.46 8.71
CA GLN A 103 -6.71 12.77 8.28
C GLN A 103 -6.84 13.68 7.04
N GLN A 104 -5.73 14.19 6.48
CA GLN A 104 -5.72 15.20 5.43
C GLN A 104 -6.37 14.76 4.12
N LEU A 105 -6.45 13.46 3.86
CA LEU A 105 -7.04 12.94 2.63
C LEU A 105 -8.47 12.44 2.79
N ASP A 106 -9.04 12.42 3.99
CA ASP A 106 -10.40 11.95 4.36
C ASP A 106 -10.89 10.62 3.73
N MET A 107 -10.04 9.94 2.97
CA MET A 107 -10.36 8.78 2.16
C MET A 107 -10.71 7.59 3.04
N ALA A 108 -10.06 7.47 4.19
CA ALA A 108 -10.38 6.46 5.19
C ALA A 108 -11.82 6.61 5.73
N GLU A 109 -12.33 7.83 5.85
CA GLU A 109 -13.70 8.09 6.32
C GLU A 109 -14.72 7.79 5.21
N VAL A 110 -14.41 8.19 3.96
CA VAL A 110 -15.23 7.84 2.79
C VAL A 110 -15.33 6.32 2.62
N LEU A 111 -14.21 5.61 2.73
CA LEU A 111 -14.17 4.15 2.66
C LEU A 111 -14.93 3.50 3.81
N TYR A 112 -14.77 4.01 5.03
CA TYR A 112 -15.52 3.54 6.19
C TYR A 112 -17.02 3.65 5.95
N LYS A 113 -17.51 4.81 5.48
CA LYS A 113 -18.92 5.02 5.15
C LYS A 113 -19.43 4.04 4.10
N GLN A 114 -18.66 3.83 3.03
CA GLN A 114 -19.01 2.90 1.96
C GLN A 114 -19.03 1.43 2.42
N LEU A 115 -18.11 1.04 3.29
CA LEU A 115 -18.07 -0.31 3.85
C LEU A 115 -19.18 -0.53 4.87
N ASN A 116 -19.49 0.47 5.71
CA ASN A 116 -20.59 0.38 6.66
C ASN A 116 -21.95 0.26 5.95
N GLN A 117 -22.16 1.05 4.89
CA GLN A 117 -23.38 0.98 4.06
C GLN A 117 -23.59 -0.36 3.33
N LYS A 118 -22.52 -1.13 3.08
CA LYS A 118 -22.62 -2.45 2.44
C LYS A 118 -22.81 -3.60 3.42
N ILE A 119 -22.55 -3.37 4.70
CA ILE A 119 -22.60 -4.38 5.77
C ILE A 119 -23.91 -4.27 6.56
N GLU A 120 -24.58 -3.12 6.53
CA GLU A 120 -26.02 -2.99 6.82
C GLU A 120 -26.88 -3.52 5.66
#